data_AF-A0A377CXY6-F1
#
_entry.id   AF-A0A377CXY6-F1
#
_cell.length_a   1.000
_cell.length_b   1.000
_cell.length_c   1.000
_cell.angle_alpha   90.00
_cell.angle_beta   90.00
_cell.angle_gamma   90.00
#
_symmetry.space_group_name_H-M   'P 1'
#
loop_
_entity.id
_entity.type
_entity.pdbx_description
1 polymer ?
#
loop_
_entity_poly.entity_id
_entity_poly.type
_entity_poly.pdbx_seq_one_letter_code
_entity_poly.pdbx_strand_id
1 'polypeptide(L)'
;MVIAATGFNGQGINPNISIGAGRDYRLWAGLYRHWPVVMKIGTRWIERLMPPVVTGAVVMAIGLNLAPIAVKSVSASAFDSWMAVMTVLCIGLVAVFTRGMIQRLLILVGLIVACLLYGVMTNVLGLGKAVDFTLVSHAAWFGLPHFSTPAFNGQAMMLIAPVAVILVAENLGHLKAVAGMTGRNMDPYMGRAFVGDGLATMLSGSVGGSGVTTYAENIGVMAVTKVYSTLVFVAAAVIAMLLGFSPKFGALIHTIPAPVIGGASIVVFGLIAVAGARIWVQNRVDLSQNGNLIMVAVTLVLGAGDFALTLGGFTLGGIGTATFGAILLNALLSRRLVDVPPPEVVHQEP
;
A
#
# COMPACT_ATOMS: atom_id res chain seq x y z
N MET A 1 -2.38 3.49 6.40
CA MET A 1 -2.63 2.81 7.70
C MET A 1 -2.46 3.76 8.88
N VAL A 2 -1.25 4.31 9.11
CA VAL A 2 -1.02 5.26 10.22
C VAL A 2 -1.83 6.54 10.05
N ILE A 3 -1.78 7.19 8.89
CA ILE A 3 -2.53 8.43 8.60
C ILE A 3 -4.04 8.28 8.83
N ALA A 4 -4.63 7.20 8.30
CA ALA A 4 -6.06 6.89 8.46
C ALA A 4 -6.50 6.66 9.92
N ALA A 5 -5.57 6.29 10.81
CA ALA A 5 -5.88 5.98 12.20
C ALA A 5 -5.52 7.08 13.18
N THR A 6 -4.50 7.87 12.86
CA THR A 6 -4.05 8.96 13.71
C THR A 6 -4.67 10.31 13.32
N GLY A 7 -5.39 10.36 12.20
CA GLY A 7 -5.92 11.60 11.63
C GLY A 7 -4.82 12.62 11.29
N PHE A 8 -3.57 12.17 11.22
CA PHE A 8 -2.41 13.06 11.14
C PHE A 8 -2.12 13.40 9.68
N ASN A 9 -2.46 14.62 9.28
CA ASN A 9 -2.26 15.17 7.93
C ASN A 9 -1.04 16.12 7.86
N GLY A 10 -0.09 16.03 8.81
CA GLY A 10 1.08 16.89 8.90
C GLY A 10 2.39 16.22 8.50
N GLN A 11 3.46 17.02 8.36
CA GLN A 11 4.84 16.54 8.33
C GLN A 11 5.46 16.61 9.73
N GLY A 12 6.11 15.52 10.16
CA GLY A 12 6.78 15.42 11.47
C GLY A 12 6.52 14.10 12.18
N ILE A 13 7.10 13.94 13.38
CA ILE A 13 6.83 12.79 14.27
C ILE A 13 5.35 12.82 14.63
N ASN A 14 4.62 11.78 14.24
CA ASN A 14 3.20 11.72 14.50
C ASN A 14 2.95 11.44 16.01
N PRO A 15 2.31 12.36 16.75
CA PRO A 15 2.15 12.27 18.19
C PRO A 15 1.26 11.09 18.62
N ASN A 16 0.46 10.53 17.70
CA ASN A 16 -0.40 9.37 17.93
C ASN A 16 0.20 8.05 17.41
N ILE A 17 1.51 8.02 17.13
CA ILE A 17 2.21 6.78 16.71
C ILE A 17 1.98 5.66 17.72
N SER A 18 1.97 5.96 19.02
CA SER A 18 1.71 4.98 20.08
C SER A 18 0.36 4.27 19.90
N ILE A 19 -0.70 4.99 19.53
CA ILE A 19 -2.04 4.43 19.25
C ILE A 19 -2.01 3.57 17.98
N GLY A 20 -1.29 4.02 16.95
CA GLY A 20 -1.13 3.26 15.71
C GLY A 20 -0.35 1.95 15.91
N ALA A 21 0.69 2.01 16.74
CA ALA A 21 1.63 0.93 17.01
C ALA A 21 1.02 -0.14 17.93
N GLY A 22 0.31 0.28 19.00
CA GLY A 22 -0.40 -0.66 19.88
C GLY A 22 -1.60 -1.32 19.25
N ARG A 23 -2.30 -0.62 18.35
CA ARG A 23 -3.32 -1.25 17.52
C ARG A 23 -2.77 -2.41 16.70
N ASP A 24 -1.69 -2.20 15.95
CA ASP A 24 -1.13 -3.22 15.07
C ASP A 24 -0.64 -4.44 15.88
N TYR A 25 -0.04 -4.23 17.05
CA TYR A 25 0.35 -5.33 17.94
C TYR A 25 -0.83 -6.16 18.45
N ARG A 26 -1.89 -5.55 19.01
CA ARG A 26 -3.00 -6.32 19.63
C ARG A 26 -3.99 -6.90 18.63
N LEU A 27 -4.24 -6.23 17.50
CA LEU A 27 -5.10 -6.76 16.44
C LEU A 27 -4.53 -8.08 15.95
N TRP A 28 -3.23 -8.07 15.65
CA TRP A 28 -2.54 -9.26 15.21
C TRP A 28 -2.30 -10.25 16.34
N ALA A 29 -2.06 -9.84 17.61
CA ALA A 29 -2.02 -10.77 18.75
C ALA A 29 -3.38 -11.49 18.99
N GLY A 30 -4.50 -10.79 18.76
CA GLY A 30 -5.85 -11.36 18.81
C GLY A 30 -6.10 -12.36 17.68
N LEU A 31 -5.70 -12.00 16.45
CA LEU A 31 -5.68 -12.91 15.31
C LEU A 31 -4.71 -14.09 15.54
N TYR A 32 -3.59 -13.87 16.23
CA TYR A 32 -2.59 -14.87 16.60
C TYR A 32 -3.15 -15.92 17.58
N ARG A 33 -4.08 -15.52 18.45
CA ARG A 33 -4.77 -16.43 19.38
C ARG A 33 -5.75 -17.38 18.65
N HIS A 34 -6.37 -16.92 17.57
CA HIS A 34 -7.25 -17.72 16.69
C HIS A 34 -6.51 -18.31 15.48
N TRP A 35 -5.18 -18.16 15.44
CA TRP A 35 -4.32 -18.52 14.31
C TRP A 35 -4.20 -20.02 14.00
N PRO A 36 -4.13 -20.93 14.99
CA PRO A 36 -4.17 -22.37 14.70
C PRO A 36 -5.47 -22.77 14.00
N VAL A 37 -6.55 -22.01 14.21
CA VAL A 37 -7.85 -22.20 13.56
C VAL A 37 -7.79 -21.71 12.12
N VAL A 38 -7.14 -20.58 11.82
CA VAL A 38 -6.92 -20.10 10.43
C VAL A 38 -6.02 -21.05 9.63
N MET A 39 -4.95 -21.58 10.23
CA MET A 39 -4.09 -22.61 9.63
C MET A 39 -4.82 -23.93 9.37
N LYS A 40 -5.79 -24.31 10.22
CA LYS A 40 -6.62 -25.52 10.05
C LYS A 40 -7.79 -25.34 9.08
N ILE A 41 -8.36 -24.15 8.99
CA ILE A 41 -9.52 -23.84 8.12
C ILE A 41 -9.09 -23.62 6.65
N GLY A 42 -7.79 -23.37 6.41
CA GLY A 42 -7.25 -23.16 5.06
C GLY A 42 -7.59 -21.78 4.50
N THR A 43 -7.06 -21.43 3.33
CA THR A 43 -7.25 -20.11 2.69
C THR A 43 -8.49 -20.03 1.79
N ARG A 44 -9.17 -21.16 1.58
CA ARG A 44 -10.32 -21.28 0.67
C ARG A 44 -11.49 -20.38 1.05
N TRP A 45 -11.69 -20.08 2.33
CA TRP A 45 -12.74 -19.17 2.77
C TRP A 45 -12.43 -17.71 2.39
N ILE A 46 -11.16 -17.31 2.42
CA ILE A 46 -10.70 -15.97 2.00
C ILE A 46 -10.88 -15.84 0.48
N GLU A 47 -10.44 -16.84 -0.28
CA GLU A 47 -10.62 -16.89 -1.73
C GLU A 47 -12.11 -16.84 -2.12
N ARG A 48 -13.00 -17.41 -1.29
CA ARG A 48 -14.45 -17.38 -1.51
C ARG A 48 -15.10 -16.04 -1.12
N LEU A 49 -14.63 -15.38 -0.07
CA LEU A 49 -15.13 -14.07 0.35
C LEU A 49 -14.61 -12.94 -0.52
N MET A 50 -13.36 -13.05 -0.99
CA MET A 50 -12.66 -12.03 -1.75
C MET A 50 -12.10 -12.64 -3.05
N PRO A 51 -12.98 -12.97 -4.02
CA PRO A 51 -12.54 -13.38 -5.35
C PRO A 51 -11.75 -12.25 -6.02
N PRO A 52 -10.98 -12.54 -7.09
CA PRO A 52 -10.12 -11.54 -7.75
C PRO A 52 -10.83 -10.24 -8.16
N VAL A 53 -12.13 -10.33 -8.50
CA VAL A 53 -12.97 -9.15 -8.78
C VAL A 53 -13.08 -8.21 -7.57
N VAL A 54 -13.36 -8.75 -6.38
CA VAL A 54 -13.48 -7.99 -5.12
C VAL A 54 -12.10 -7.49 -4.69
N THR A 55 -11.10 -8.36 -4.69
CA THR A 55 -9.74 -8.02 -4.26
C THR A 55 -9.15 -6.89 -5.10
N GLY A 56 -9.29 -6.94 -6.43
CA GLY A 56 -8.85 -5.86 -7.31
C GLY A 56 -9.59 -4.55 -7.06
N ALA A 57 -10.93 -4.59 -6.88
CA ALA A 57 -11.74 -3.41 -6.61
C ALA A 57 -11.33 -2.72 -5.29
N VAL A 58 -11.10 -3.51 -4.25
CA VAL A 58 -10.71 -3.01 -2.93
C VAL A 58 -9.29 -2.43 -2.93
N VAL A 59 -8.32 -3.08 -3.58
CA VAL A 59 -6.96 -2.54 -3.72
C VAL A 59 -6.97 -1.22 -4.50
N MET A 60 -7.78 -1.12 -5.56
CA MET A 60 -8.00 0.14 -6.27
C MET A 60 -8.62 1.21 -5.39
N ALA A 61 -9.65 0.86 -4.63
CA ALA A 61 -10.29 1.76 -3.69
C ALA A 61 -9.30 2.31 -2.65
N ILE A 62 -8.34 1.52 -2.16
CA ILE A 62 -7.29 2.01 -1.24
C ILE A 62 -6.42 3.08 -1.91
N GLY A 63 -5.89 2.80 -3.10
CA GLY A 63 -5.05 3.76 -3.83
C GLY A 63 -5.80 5.07 -4.10
N LEU A 64 -7.06 4.98 -4.50
CA LEU A 64 -7.92 6.13 -4.78
C LEU A 64 -8.35 6.88 -3.52
N ASN A 65 -8.60 6.21 -2.40
CA ASN A 65 -8.95 6.85 -1.13
C ASN A 65 -7.78 7.70 -0.56
N LEU A 66 -6.54 7.30 -0.84
CA LEU A 66 -5.33 8.02 -0.43
C LEU A 66 -4.95 9.16 -1.38
N ALA A 67 -5.45 9.15 -2.63
CA ALA A 67 -5.13 10.16 -3.63
C ALA A 67 -5.49 11.60 -3.20
N PRO A 68 -6.67 11.88 -2.58
CA PRO A 68 -6.98 13.21 -2.07
C PRO A 68 -5.97 13.74 -1.05
N ILE A 69 -5.36 12.87 -0.25
CA ILE A 69 -4.36 13.26 0.75
C ILE A 69 -3.08 13.73 0.06
N ALA A 70 -2.61 12.98 -0.94
CA ALA A 70 -1.45 13.37 -1.73
C ALA A 70 -1.70 14.68 -2.50
N VAL A 71 -2.85 14.83 -3.15
CA VAL A 71 -3.20 16.05 -3.89
C VAL A 71 -3.30 17.26 -2.94
N LYS A 72 -4.02 17.14 -1.82
CA LYS A 72 -4.13 18.23 -0.84
C LYS A 72 -2.77 18.65 -0.28
N SER A 73 -1.82 17.71 -0.12
CA SER A 73 -0.48 18.01 0.38
C SER A 73 0.35 18.91 -0.56
N VAL A 74 0.01 18.95 -1.85
CA VAL A 74 0.73 19.74 -2.87
C VAL A 74 -0.06 20.95 -3.38
N SER A 75 -1.35 21.05 -3.01
CA SER A 75 -2.24 22.14 -3.41
C SER A 75 -2.17 23.38 -2.50
N ALA A 76 -1.23 23.43 -1.56
CA ALA A 76 -1.09 24.55 -0.62
C ALA A 76 -0.63 25.86 -1.29
N SER A 77 0.21 25.76 -2.33
CA SER A 77 0.66 26.92 -3.11
C SER A 77 0.87 26.55 -4.59
N ALA A 78 0.83 27.55 -5.47
CA ALA A 78 1.07 27.36 -6.90
C ALA A 78 2.47 26.77 -7.19
N PHE A 79 3.46 27.18 -6.40
CA PHE A 79 4.82 26.65 -6.47
C PHE A 79 4.87 25.17 -6.09
N ASP A 80 4.21 24.78 -4.99
CA ASP A 80 4.17 23.39 -4.53
C ASP A 80 3.47 22.48 -5.54
N SER A 81 2.39 22.97 -6.16
CA SER A 81 1.67 22.24 -7.20
C SER A 81 2.54 22.03 -8.44
N TRP A 82 3.25 23.07 -8.91
CA TRP A 82 4.15 22.93 -10.05
C TRP A 82 5.33 21.99 -9.75
N MET A 83 5.85 22.05 -8.53
CA MET A 83 6.93 21.18 -8.08
C MET A 83 6.49 19.71 -7.98
N ALA A 84 5.26 19.46 -7.53
CA ALA A 84 4.69 18.13 -7.51
C ALA A 84 4.52 17.57 -8.94
N VAL A 85 4.03 18.39 -9.88
CA VAL A 85 3.97 18.04 -11.31
C VAL A 85 5.35 17.74 -11.86
N MET A 86 6.36 18.57 -11.56
CA MET A 86 7.74 18.32 -11.95
C MET A 86 8.27 17.01 -11.39
N THR A 87 7.92 16.67 -10.15
CA THR A 87 8.32 15.40 -9.53
C THR A 87 7.67 14.21 -10.24
N VAL A 88 6.36 14.28 -10.52
CA VAL A 88 5.64 13.26 -11.30
C VAL A 88 6.27 13.12 -12.69
N LEU A 89 6.59 14.23 -13.35
CA LEU A 89 7.26 14.24 -14.65
C LEU A 89 8.64 13.58 -14.57
N CYS A 90 9.46 13.91 -13.58
CA CYS A 90 10.78 13.29 -13.39
C CYS A 90 10.66 11.77 -13.19
N ILE A 91 9.75 11.33 -12.33
CA ILE A 91 9.51 9.91 -12.08
C ILE A 91 9.01 9.22 -13.36
N GLY A 92 8.06 9.82 -14.08
CA GLY A 92 7.53 9.31 -15.34
C GLY A 92 8.57 9.24 -16.45
N LEU A 93 9.41 10.27 -16.60
CA LEU A 93 10.51 10.30 -17.55
C LEU A 93 11.51 9.19 -17.25
N VAL A 94 11.89 9.01 -15.98
CA VAL A 94 12.77 7.89 -15.59
C VAL A 94 12.09 6.56 -15.90
N ALA A 95 10.81 6.40 -15.59
CA ALA A 95 10.06 5.17 -15.82
C ALA A 95 9.95 4.78 -17.32
N VAL A 96 9.92 5.76 -18.23
CA VAL A 96 9.74 5.51 -19.68
C VAL A 96 11.05 5.50 -20.45
N PHE A 97 11.96 6.43 -20.17
CA PHE A 97 13.16 6.65 -20.98
C PHE A 97 14.39 5.89 -20.48
N THR A 98 14.39 5.41 -19.23
CA THR A 98 15.51 4.59 -18.73
C THR A 98 15.24 3.10 -18.95
N ARG A 99 16.30 2.30 -19.02
CA ARG A 99 16.24 0.85 -19.21
C ARG A 99 17.00 0.11 -18.11
N GLY A 100 16.68 -1.17 -17.92
CA GLY A 100 17.44 -2.05 -17.03
C GLY A 100 17.12 -1.84 -15.54
N MET A 101 18.13 -1.63 -14.71
CA MET A 101 17.95 -1.46 -13.26
C MET A 101 17.43 -0.07 -12.88
N ILE A 102 17.81 0.98 -13.62
CA ILE A 102 17.43 2.38 -13.32
C ILE A 102 15.91 2.55 -13.41
N GLN A 103 15.27 1.93 -14.40
CA GLN A 103 13.82 1.96 -14.58
C GLN A 103 13.06 1.36 -13.40
N ARG A 104 13.67 0.46 -12.63
CA ARG A 104 13.02 -0.17 -11.47
C ARG A 104 13.17 0.65 -10.21
N LEU A 105 14.19 1.51 -10.18
CA LEU A 105 14.39 2.54 -9.19
C LEU A 105 13.73 3.85 -9.64
N LEU A 106 12.68 3.79 -10.50
CA LEU A 106 12.03 4.98 -11.07
C LEU A 106 11.62 6.00 -10.01
N ILE A 107 11.09 5.52 -8.88
CA ILE A 107 10.68 6.40 -7.78
C ILE A 107 11.90 7.03 -7.13
N LEU A 108 12.91 6.22 -6.79
CA LEU A 108 14.13 6.69 -6.11
C LEU A 108 14.91 7.69 -6.99
N VAL A 109 15.19 7.34 -8.23
CA VAL A 109 15.96 8.16 -9.17
C VAL A 109 15.15 9.40 -9.56
N GLY A 110 13.85 9.26 -9.83
CA GLY A 110 12.98 10.38 -10.10
C GLY A 110 12.90 11.37 -8.94
N LEU A 111 12.86 10.86 -7.69
CA LEU A 111 12.88 11.66 -6.48
C LEU A 111 14.22 12.40 -6.30
N ILE A 112 15.36 11.73 -6.55
CA ILE A 112 16.69 12.36 -6.49
C ILE A 112 16.77 13.51 -7.50
N VAL A 113 16.35 13.28 -8.75
CA VAL A 113 16.34 14.32 -9.80
C VAL A 113 15.40 15.46 -9.40
N ALA A 114 14.21 15.17 -8.89
CA ALA A 114 13.26 16.18 -8.43
C ALA A 114 13.79 17.00 -7.24
N CYS A 115 14.47 16.38 -6.28
CA CYS A 115 15.13 17.06 -5.17
C CYS A 115 16.27 17.97 -5.65
N LEU A 116 17.06 17.52 -6.62
CA LEU A 116 18.13 18.34 -7.21
C LEU A 116 17.55 19.56 -7.94
N LEU A 117 16.50 19.37 -8.74
CA LEU A 117 15.81 20.47 -9.41
C LEU A 117 15.17 21.43 -8.41
N TYR A 118 14.54 20.92 -7.35
CA TYR A 118 14.04 21.73 -6.24
C TYR A 118 15.15 22.57 -5.61
N GLY A 119 16.29 21.94 -5.30
CA GLY A 119 17.45 22.61 -4.72
C GLY A 119 17.98 23.72 -5.63
N VAL A 120 18.08 23.50 -6.94
CA VAL A 120 18.47 24.53 -7.90
C VAL A 120 17.45 25.68 -7.92
N MET A 121 16.16 25.38 -8.00
CA MET A 121 15.12 26.43 -8.05
C MET A 121 14.98 27.23 -6.75
N THR A 122 15.31 26.64 -5.60
CA THR A 122 15.18 27.32 -4.30
C THR A 122 16.48 27.98 -3.83
N ASN A 123 17.64 27.32 -3.92
CA ASN A 123 18.92 27.90 -3.50
C ASN A 123 19.53 28.86 -4.53
N VAL A 124 19.32 28.64 -5.83
CA VAL A 124 19.94 29.48 -6.88
C VAL A 124 18.99 30.58 -7.35
N LEU A 125 17.69 30.26 -7.51
CA LEU A 125 16.69 31.22 -8.02
C LEU A 125 15.85 31.89 -6.92
N GLY A 126 15.98 31.45 -5.65
CA GLY A 126 15.30 32.08 -4.51
C GLY A 126 13.77 31.96 -4.51
N LEU A 127 13.19 31.08 -5.33
CA LEU A 127 11.74 30.99 -5.56
C LEU A 127 10.98 30.20 -4.46
N GLY A 128 11.65 29.80 -3.38
CA GLY A 128 11.03 29.01 -2.31
C GLY A 128 11.91 28.83 -1.08
N LYS A 129 11.43 28.04 -0.12
CA LYS A 129 12.16 27.75 1.12
C LYS A 129 13.42 26.95 0.81
N ALA A 130 14.58 27.47 1.18
CA ALA A 130 15.85 26.79 1.00
C ALA A 130 15.84 25.42 1.70
N VAL A 131 16.46 24.44 1.07
CA VAL A 131 16.66 23.12 1.68
C VAL A 131 17.67 23.27 2.81
N ASP A 132 17.22 23.10 4.04
CA ASP A 132 18.06 23.23 5.21
C ASP A 132 18.83 21.93 5.48
N PHE A 133 20.10 21.93 5.09
CA PHE A 133 21.02 20.81 5.33
C PHE A 133 21.67 20.85 6.72
N THR A 134 21.39 21.85 7.56
CA THR A 134 21.97 21.93 8.92
C THR A 134 21.53 20.75 9.78
N LEU A 135 20.31 20.24 9.59
CA LEU A 135 19.83 19.03 10.26
C LEU A 135 20.68 17.79 9.93
N VAL A 136 21.29 17.73 8.73
CA VAL A 136 22.13 16.60 8.31
C VAL A 136 23.57 16.76 8.80
N SER A 137 24.08 17.99 8.92
CA SER A 137 25.43 18.24 9.44
C SER A 137 25.52 17.98 10.94
N HIS A 138 24.45 18.25 11.69
CA HIS A 138 24.38 18.01 13.13
C HIS A 138 23.93 16.59 13.52
N ALA A 139 23.43 15.78 12.57
CA ALA A 139 23.00 14.42 12.85
C ALA A 139 24.19 13.47 13.05
N ALA A 140 24.13 12.66 14.12
CA ALA A 140 25.11 11.61 14.37
C ALA A 140 25.04 10.51 13.29
N TRP A 141 26.18 9.94 12.96
CA TRP A 141 26.27 8.81 12.02
C TRP A 141 25.65 7.53 12.57
N PHE A 142 25.72 7.34 13.89
CA PHE A 142 25.13 6.21 14.59
C PHE A 142 24.24 6.70 15.73
N GLY A 143 23.06 6.11 15.87
CA GLY A 143 22.12 6.42 16.94
C GLY A 143 20.94 5.47 16.94
N LEU A 144 20.33 5.30 18.11
CA LEU A 144 19.17 4.42 18.24
C LEU A 144 17.92 5.09 17.63
N PRO A 145 17.09 4.32 16.91
CA PRO A 145 15.81 4.83 16.41
C PRO A 145 14.89 5.19 17.57
N HIS A 146 13.97 6.12 17.35
CA HIS A 146 13.00 6.50 18.35
C HIS A 146 11.97 5.39 18.56
N PHE A 147 11.94 4.82 19.75
CA PHE A 147 10.96 3.80 20.13
C PHE A 147 9.73 4.46 20.74
N SER A 148 8.55 4.02 20.29
CA SER A 148 7.28 4.47 20.87
C SER A 148 6.53 3.26 21.41
N THR A 149 6.07 3.36 22.66
CA THR A 149 5.34 2.26 23.29
C THR A 149 3.93 2.12 22.72
N PRO A 150 3.46 0.89 22.47
CA PRO A 150 2.12 0.63 21.95
C PRO A 150 1.03 1.04 22.96
N ALA A 151 0.06 1.84 22.51
CA ALA A 151 -1.17 2.17 23.25
C ALA A 151 -2.36 1.42 22.64
N PHE A 152 -3.21 0.83 23.49
CA PHE A 152 -4.29 -0.04 23.05
C PHE A 152 -5.65 0.63 23.22
N ASN A 153 -6.33 0.90 22.11
CA ASN A 153 -7.68 1.44 22.08
C ASN A 153 -8.62 0.49 21.31
N GLY A 154 -9.65 -0.05 21.98
CA GLY A 154 -10.57 -1.02 21.40
C GLY A 154 -11.39 -0.51 20.21
N GLN A 155 -11.76 0.78 20.23
CA GLN A 155 -12.48 1.43 19.12
C GLN A 155 -11.56 1.57 17.90
N ALA A 156 -10.31 1.97 18.10
CA ALA A 156 -9.30 2.04 17.02
C ALA A 156 -8.97 0.66 16.43
N MET A 157 -9.05 -0.40 17.23
CA MET A 157 -8.85 -1.78 16.77
C MET A 157 -10.00 -2.25 15.87
N MET A 158 -11.25 -2.01 16.26
CA MET A 158 -12.41 -2.39 15.43
C MET A 158 -12.45 -1.67 14.08
N LEU A 159 -12.00 -0.41 14.02
CA LEU A 159 -11.94 0.37 12.79
C LEU A 159 -10.96 -0.21 11.75
N ILE A 160 -9.94 -0.95 12.20
CA ILE A 160 -8.83 -1.41 11.34
C ILE A 160 -8.86 -2.92 11.09
N ALA A 161 -9.66 -3.67 11.85
CA ALA A 161 -9.97 -5.07 11.54
C ALA A 161 -10.34 -5.32 10.06
N PRO A 162 -11.15 -4.47 9.39
CA PRO A 162 -11.46 -4.66 7.97
C PRO A 162 -10.21 -4.50 7.11
N VAL A 163 -9.37 -3.51 7.42
CA VAL A 163 -8.16 -3.21 6.65
C VAL A 163 -7.13 -4.34 6.75
N ALA A 164 -7.03 -5.01 7.89
CA ALA A 164 -6.20 -6.20 8.03
C ALA A 164 -6.67 -7.37 7.15
N VAL A 165 -7.99 -7.57 7.00
CA VAL A 165 -8.53 -8.57 6.06
C VAL A 165 -8.15 -8.23 4.62
N ILE A 166 -8.15 -6.94 4.27
CA ILE A 166 -7.72 -6.48 2.94
C ILE A 166 -6.24 -6.78 2.71
N LEU A 167 -5.36 -6.49 3.67
CA LEU A 167 -3.94 -6.79 3.56
C LEU A 167 -3.68 -8.28 3.31
N VAL A 168 -4.46 -9.15 3.96
CA VAL A 168 -4.38 -10.60 3.71
C VAL A 168 -4.77 -10.93 2.27
N ALA A 169 -5.82 -10.30 1.72
CA ALA A 169 -6.23 -10.49 0.33
C ALA A 169 -5.24 -9.88 -0.68
N GLU A 170 -4.63 -8.75 -0.37
CA GLU A 170 -3.55 -8.14 -1.16
C GLU A 170 -2.33 -9.08 -1.20
N ASN A 171 -1.90 -9.57 -0.04
CA ASN A 171 -0.77 -10.47 0.08
C ASN A 171 -1.04 -11.82 -0.63
N LEU A 172 -2.28 -12.29 -0.63
CA LEU A 172 -2.73 -13.43 -1.46
C LEU A 172 -2.48 -13.15 -2.95
N GLY A 173 -2.90 -11.98 -3.44
CA GLY A 173 -2.65 -11.57 -4.83
C GLY A 173 -1.17 -11.53 -5.19
N HIS A 174 -0.35 -10.97 -4.30
CA HIS A 174 1.12 -10.94 -4.45
C HIS A 174 1.73 -12.34 -4.52
N LEU A 175 1.30 -13.27 -3.65
CA LEU A 175 1.78 -14.66 -3.67
C LEU A 175 1.37 -15.39 -4.95
N LYS A 176 0.14 -15.18 -5.45
CA LYS A 176 -0.31 -15.77 -6.72
C LYS A 176 0.47 -15.20 -7.91
N ALA A 177 0.80 -13.91 -7.91
CA ALA A 177 1.67 -13.32 -8.93
C ALA A 177 3.09 -13.92 -8.91
N VAL A 178 3.65 -14.15 -7.72
CA VAL A 178 4.96 -14.80 -7.53
C VAL A 178 4.90 -16.28 -7.96
N ALA A 179 3.82 -17.00 -7.63
CA ALA A 179 3.59 -18.37 -8.08
C ALA A 179 3.56 -18.46 -9.61
N GLY A 180 2.82 -17.54 -10.26
CA GLY A 180 2.72 -17.46 -11.72
C GLY A 180 4.06 -17.21 -12.42
N MET A 181 4.93 -16.35 -11.85
CA MET A 181 6.24 -16.08 -12.47
C MET A 181 7.31 -17.13 -12.17
N THR A 182 7.20 -17.85 -11.04
CA THR A 182 8.15 -18.90 -10.63
C THR A 182 7.77 -20.28 -11.14
N GLY A 183 6.53 -20.47 -11.59
CA GLY A 183 5.99 -21.77 -12.01
C GLY A 183 5.85 -22.78 -10.87
N ARG A 184 5.89 -22.33 -9.60
CA ARG A 184 5.81 -23.18 -8.42
C ARG A 184 4.49 -22.96 -7.69
N ASN A 185 3.88 -24.05 -7.22
CA ASN A 185 2.70 -23.96 -6.39
C ASN A 185 3.06 -23.41 -5.00
N MET A 186 2.57 -22.19 -4.70
CA MET A 186 2.82 -21.50 -3.43
C MET A 186 1.68 -21.69 -2.41
N ASP A 187 0.58 -22.36 -2.78
CA ASP A 187 -0.59 -22.56 -1.91
C ASP A 187 -0.25 -23.21 -0.55
N PRO A 188 0.67 -24.20 -0.46
CA PRO A 188 1.05 -24.77 0.84
C PRO A 188 1.77 -23.78 1.78
N TYR A 189 2.40 -22.76 1.21
CA TYR A 189 3.17 -21.74 1.96
C TYR A 189 2.33 -20.53 2.33
N MET A 190 1.11 -20.40 1.79
CA MET A 190 0.26 -19.23 1.94
C MET A 190 -0.07 -18.94 3.41
N GLY A 191 -0.40 -19.98 4.17
CA GLY A 191 -0.60 -19.86 5.61
C GLY A 191 0.65 -19.32 6.31
N ARG A 192 1.85 -19.82 5.96
CA ARG A 192 3.13 -19.38 6.56
C ARG A 192 3.47 -17.94 6.18
N ALA A 193 3.15 -17.52 4.96
CA ALA A 193 3.36 -16.15 4.50
C ALA A 193 2.50 -15.15 5.28
N PHE A 194 1.23 -15.49 5.54
CA PHE A 194 0.35 -14.68 6.39
C PHE A 194 0.83 -14.64 7.85
N VAL A 195 1.41 -15.73 8.40
CA VAL A 195 2.06 -15.66 9.74
C VAL A 195 3.18 -14.62 9.71
N GLY A 196 4.04 -14.71 8.70
CA GLY A 196 5.24 -13.88 8.60
C GLY A 196 4.89 -12.40 8.54
N ASP A 197 3.90 -12.05 7.71
CA ASP A 197 3.36 -10.70 7.58
C ASP A 197 2.75 -10.18 8.89
N GLY A 198 1.98 -11.04 9.57
CA GLY A 198 1.40 -10.71 10.87
C GLY A 198 2.42 -10.51 11.98
N LEU A 199 3.41 -11.41 12.08
CA LEU A 199 4.50 -11.28 13.04
C LEU A 199 5.35 -10.05 12.77
N ALA A 200 5.65 -9.76 11.50
CA ALA A 200 6.37 -8.55 11.13
C ALA A 200 5.58 -7.29 11.50
N THR A 201 4.27 -7.29 11.28
CA THR A 201 3.39 -6.19 11.68
C THR A 201 3.29 -6.04 13.20
N MET A 202 3.21 -7.14 13.96
CA MET A 202 3.23 -7.12 15.42
C MET A 202 4.54 -6.57 15.95
N LEU A 203 5.67 -7.03 15.42
CA LEU A 203 7.00 -6.57 15.83
C LEU A 203 7.15 -5.07 15.51
N SER A 204 6.79 -4.65 14.30
CA SER A 204 6.78 -3.24 13.89
C SER A 204 5.91 -2.40 14.85
N GLY A 205 4.66 -2.80 15.08
CA GLY A 205 3.77 -2.11 16.02
C GLY A 205 4.24 -2.14 17.48
N SER A 206 5.00 -3.15 17.91
CA SER A 206 5.52 -3.18 19.29
C SER A 206 6.59 -2.12 19.57
N VAL A 207 7.28 -1.65 18.52
CA VAL A 207 8.38 -0.68 18.62
C VAL A 207 8.01 0.73 18.17
N GLY A 208 6.75 0.98 17.81
CA GLY A 208 6.30 2.28 17.29
C GLY A 208 6.24 2.38 15.77
N GLY A 209 6.46 1.29 15.04
CA GLY A 209 6.37 1.22 13.60
C GLY A 209 4.93 1.09 13.09
N SER A 210 4.76 1.21 11.77
CA SER A 210 3.48 1.01 11.09
C SER A 210 3.28 -0.45 10.67
N GLY A 211 2.03 -0.85 10.46
CA GLY A 211 1.72 -2.10 9.74
C GLY A 211 2.49 -2.21 8.43
N VAL A 212 3.02 -3.40 8.18
CA VAL A 212 3.84 -3.72 7.01
C VAL A 212 3.07 -4.69 6.10
N THR A 213 3.45 -4.73 4.82
CA THR A 213 2.90 -5.66 3.82
C THR A 213 3.96 -5.92 2.75
N THR A 214 3.68 -6.84 1.83
CA THR A 214 4.54 -7.16 0.70
C THR A 214 4.50 -6.07 -0.38
N TYR A 215 5.64 -5.76 -1.00
CA TYR A 215 5.76 -4.71 -2.02
C TYR A 215 5.62 -5.26 -3.44
N ALA A 216 4.65 -4.73 -4.20
CA ALA A 216 4.40 -5.09 -5.59
C ALA A 216 5.57 -4.72 -6.52
N GLU A 217 6.30 -3.65 -6.20
CA GLU A 217 7.46 -3.18 -6.95
C GLU A 217 8.60 -4.21 -6.92
N ASN A 218 8.85 -4.81 -5.74
CA ASN A 218 9.86 -5.86 -5.58
C ASN A 218 9.50 -7.11 -6.39
N ILE A 219 8.21 -7.44 -6.47
CA ILE A 219 7.70 -8.55 -7.30
C ILE A 219 7.93 -8.24 -8.79
N GLY A 220 7.73 -7.00 -9.22
CA GLY A 220 8.09 -6.54 -10.56
C GLY A 220 9.59 -6.70 -10.86
N VAL A 221 10.45 -6.42 -9.88
CA VAL A 221 11.90 -6.63 -10.01
C VAL A 221 12.23 -8.12 -10.16
N MET A 222 11.58 -9.00 -9.42
CA MET A 222 11.76 -10.46 -9.54
C MET A 222 11.33 -10.98 -10.92
N ALA A 223 10.20 -10.49 -11.44
CA ALA A 223 9.65 -10.94 -12.73
C ALA A 223 10.65 -10.76 -13.89
N VAL A 224 11.44 -9.69 -13.85
CA VAL A 224 12.38 -9.32 -14.92
C VAL A 224 13.82 -9.71 -14.60
N THR A 225 14.27 -9.68 -13.33
CA THR A 225 15.63 -10.17 -12.99
C THR A 225 15.73 -11.68 -13.04
N LYS A 226 14.60 -12.39 -12.89
CA LYS A 226 14.57 -13.85 -12.68
C LYS A 226 15.39 -14.32 -11.47
N VAL A 227 15.72 -13.41 -10.55
CA VAL A 227 16.39 -13.72 -9.30
C VAL A 227 15.32 -13.90 -8.23
N TYR A 228 15.08 -15.16 -7.85
CA TYR A 228 14.08 -15.54 -6.84
C TYR A 228 14.70 -15.94 -5.49
N SER A 229 16.00 -15.65 -5.29
CA SER A 229 16.73 -16.04 -4.09
C SER A 229 16.27 -15.25 -2.87
N THR A 230 15.88 -15.95 -1.80
CA THR A 230 15.49 -15.35 -0.52
C THR A 230 16.66 -14.63 0.17
N LEU A 231 17.91 -15.02 -0.12
CA LEU A 231 19.10 -14.39 0.45
C LEU A 231 19.23 -12.91 0.07
N VAL A 232 18.76 -12.52 -1.11
CA VAL A 232 18.76 -11.12 -1.54
C VAL A 232 17.89 -10.26 -0.62
N PHE A 233 16.75 -10.78 -0.18
CA PHE A 233 15.87 -10.10 0.76
C PHE A 233 16.47 -10.02 2.17
N VAL A 234 17.21 -11.05 2.60
CA VAL A 234 17.94 -10.99 3.88
C VAL A 234 19.03 -9.93 3.83
N ALA A 235 19.81 -9.86 2.76
CA ALA A 235 20.83 -8.83 2.59
C ALA A 235 20.22 -7.42 2.56
N ALA A 236 19.13 -7.23 1.82
CA ALA A 236 18.40 -5.96 1.79
C ALA A 236 17.86 -5.57 3.18
N ALA A 237 17.33 -6.53 3.95
CA ALA A 237 16.84 -6.29 5.31
C ALA A 237 17.97 -5.88 6.27
N VAL A 238 19.15 -6.52 6.18
CA VAL A 238 20.32 -6.14 6.98
C VAL A 238 20.79 -4.73 6.62
N ILE A 239 20.86 -4.38 5.33
CA ILE A 239 21.22 -3.02 4.90
C ILE A 239 20.20 -2.00 5.41
N ALA A 240 18.91 -2.29 5.29
CA ALA A 240 17.85 -1.41 5.81
C ALA A 240 17.94 -1.23 7.33
N MET A 241 18.26 -2.29 8.06
CA MET A 241 18.46 -2.23 9.51
C MET A 241 19.66 -1.36 9.88
N LEU A 242 20.80 -1.51 9.20
CA LEU A 242 21.98 -0.67 9.41
C LEU A 242 21.71 0.81 9.10
N LEU A 243 20.97 1.10 8.03
CA LEU A 243 20.54 2.46 7.70
C LEU A 243 19.57 3.03 8.74
N GLY A 244 18.72 2.19 9.33
CA GLY A 244 17.81 2.56 10.42
C GLY A 244 18.53 2.99 11.71
N PHE A 245 19.73 2.47 11.98
CA PHE A 245 20.61 2.91 13.06
C PHE A 245 21.44 4.16 12.71
N SER A 246 21.20 4.79 11.56
CA SER A 246 21.85 6.04 11.17
C SER A 246 20.87 7.22 11.20
N PRO A 247 20.87 8.03 12.28
CA PRO A 247 20.08 9.26 12.36
C PRO A 247 20.36 10.20 11.19
N LYS A 248 21.57 10.18 10.65
CA LYS A 248 21.96 10.96 9.47
C LYS A 248 21.17 10.57 8.20
N PHE A 249 20.90 9.29 8.01
CA PHE A 249 20.05 8.83 6.92
C PHE A 249 18.59 9.29 7.12
N GLY A 250 18.08 9.21 8.36
CA GLY A 250 16.78 9.77 8.71
C GLY A 250 16.69 11.28 8.46
N ALA A 251 17.71 12.04 8.87
CA ALA A 251 17.82 13.47 8.62
C ALA A 251 17.83 13.79 7.11
N LEU A 252 18.55 13.00 6.30
CA LEU A 252 18.53 13.14 4.85
C LEU A 252 17.11 12.97 4.27
N ILE A 253 16.36 11.97 4.72
CA ILE A 253 14.96 11.80 4.30
C ILE A 253 14.10 13.00 4.71
N HIS A 254 14.33 13.56 5.90
CA HIS A 254 13.62 14.75 6.38
C HIS A 254 13.99 16.03 5.64
N THR A 255 15.13 16.09 4.93
CA THR A 255 15.45 17.22 4.03
C THR A 255 14.64 17.22 2.74
N ILE A 256 13.96 16.11 2.40
CA ILE A 256 13.18 16.02 1.17
C ILE A 256 11.99 16.98 1.26
N PRO A 257 11.86 17.95 0.34
CA PRO A 257 10.80 18.94 0.39
C PRO A 257 9.40 18.32 0.32
N ALA A 258 8.45 18.88 1.07
CA ALA A 258 7.06 18.43 1.10
C ALA A 258 6.40 18.29 -0.28
N PRO A 259 6.58 19.24 -1.23
CA PRO A 259 5.97 19.14 -2.55
C PRO A 259 6.52 17.97 -3.38
N VAL A 260 7.78 17.62 -3.16
CA VAL A 260 8.45 16.50 -3.84
C VAL A 260 7.94 15.17 -3.27
N ILE A 261 7.81 15.05 -1.94
CA ILE A 261 7.18 13.87 -1.31
C ILE A 261 5.73 13.72 -1.76
N GLY A 262 4.98 14.82 -1.84
CA GLY A 262 3.60 14.82 -2.30
C GLY A 262 3.48 14.36 -3.75
N GLY A 263 4.32 14.88 -4.66
CA GLY A 263 4.39 14.42 -6.05
C GLY A 263 4.74 12.93 -6.18
N ALA A 264 5.72 12.44 -5.41
CA ALA A 264 6.04 11.01 -5.36
C ALA A 264 4.87 10.17 -4.81
N SER A 265 4.15 10.68 -3.81
CA SER A 265 2.98 10.01 -3.23
C SER A 265 1.84 9.86 -4.24
N ILE A 266 1.62 10.85 -5.12
CA ILE A 266 0.66 10.75 -6.23
C ILE A 266 1.01 9.56 -7.12
N VAL A 267 2.29 9.40 -7.49
CA VAL A 267 2.74 8.27 -8.32
C VAL A 267 2.54 6.95 -7.59
N VAL A 268 2.96 6.85 -6.33
CA VAL A 268 2.85 5.62 -5.53
C VAL A 268 1.39 5.19 -5.37
N PHE A 269 0.50 6.11 -4.98
CA PHE A 269 -0.93 5.78 -4.81
C PHE A 269 -1.60 5.43 -6.13
N GLY A 270 -1.21 6.08 -7.23
CA GLY A 270 -1.64 5.71 -8.58
C GLY A 270 -1.18 4.32 -8.98
N LEU A 271 0.08 3.95 -8.70
CA LEU A 271 0.62 2.61 -8.97
C LEU A 271 -0.10 1.53 -8.14
N ILE A 272 -0.47 1.82 -6.89
CA ILE A 272 -1.30 0.91 -6.07
C ILE A 272 -2.67 0.70 -6.73
N ALA A 273 -3.32 1.76 -7.21
CA ALA A 273 -4.58 1.62 -7.93
C ALA A 273 -4.42 0.77 -9.20
N VAL A 274 -3.39 1.02 -10.00
CA VAL A 274 -3.10 0.23 -11.20
C VAL A 274 -2.75 -1.24 -10.87
N ALA A 275 -2.15 -1.51 -9.71
CA ALA A 275 -1.89 -2.88 -9.25
C ALA A 275 -3.20 -3.66 -9.05
N GLY A 276 -4.24 -3.02 -8.50
CA GLY A 276 -5.58 -3.62 -8.44
C GLY A 276 -6.14 -3.96 -9.82
N ALA A 277 -5.97 -3.08 -10.81
CA ALA A 277 -6.39 -3.34 -12.19
C ALA A 277 -5.60 -4.51 -12.82
N ARG A 278 -4.29 -4.60 -12.51
CA ARG A 278 -3.45 -5.72 -12.96
C ARG A 278 -3.95 -7.06 -12.40
N ILE A 279 -4.49 -7.10 -11.17
CA ILE A 279 -5.10 -8.31 -10.60
C ILE A 279 -6.28 -8.77 -11.48
N TRP A 280 -7.14 -7.87 -11.93
CA TRP A 280 -8.25 -8.21 -12.83
C TRP A 280 -7.78 -8.77 -14.16
N VAL A 281 -6.77 -8.14 -14.77
CA VAL A 281 -6.22 -8.58 -16.06
C VAL A 281 -5.57 -9.97 -15.93
N GLN A 282 -4.76 -10.18 -14.89
CA GLN A 282 -4.07 -11.46 -14.67
C GLN A 282 -5.03 -12.61 -14.36
N ASN A 283 -6.13 -12.32 -13.66
CA ASN A 283 -7.15 -13.32 -13.31
C ASN A 283 -8.33 -13.38 -14.31
N ARG A 284 -8.24 -12.65 -15.43
CA ARG A 284 -9.27 -12.60 -16.49
C ARG A 284 -10.69 -12.34 -15.94
N VAL A 285 -10.80 -11.32 -15.09
CA VAL A 285 -12.09 -10.93 -14.51
C VAL A 285 -13.02 -10.39 -15.60
N ASP A 286 -14.20 -11.00 -15.72
CA ASP A 286 -15.21 -10.60 -16.69
C ASP A 286 -16.09 -9.47 -16.11
N LEU A 287 -15.84 -8.25 -16.58
CA LEU A 287 -16.62 -7.05 -16.25
C LEU A 287 -17.85 -6.85 -17.13
N SER A 288 -18.10 -7.73 -18.11
CA SER A 288 -19.32 -7.75 -18.91
C SER A 288 -20.52 -8.26 -18.11
N GLN A 289 -20.25 -9.01 -17.04
CA GLN A 289 -21.27 -9.49 -16.11
C GLN A 289 -21.76 -8.35 -15.23
N ASN A 290 -23.06 -8.04 -15.33
CA ASN A 290 -23.71 -6.96 -14.56
C ASN A 290 -23.44 -7.06 -13.04
N GLY A 291 -23.36 -8.28 -12.49
CA GLY A 291 -23.05 -8.49 -11.08
C GLY A 291 -21.66 -7.98 -10.68
N ASN A 292 -20.64 -8.32 -11.48
CA ASN A 292 -19.26 -7.87 -11.27
C ASN A 292 -19.15 -6.36 -11.53
N LEU A 293 -19.77 -5.87 -12.59
CA LEU A 293 -19.74 -4.46 -12.99
C LEU A 293 -20.29 -3.56 -11.89
N ILE A 294 -21.49 -3.84 -11.37
CA ILE A 294 -22.12 -3.04 -10.32
C ILE A 294 -21.30 -3.10 -9.03
N MET A 295 -20.83 -4.29 -8.63
CA MET A 295 -20.03 -4.45 -7.43
C MET A 295 -18.75 -3.60 -7.51
N VAL A 296 -18.03 -3.67 -8.64
CA VAL A 296 -16.83 -2.88 -8.87
C VAL A 296 -17.12 -1.39 -8.86
N ALA A 297 -18.13 -0.93 -9.61
CA ALA A 297 -18.47 0.48 -9.72
C ALA A 297 -18.80 1.10 -8.36
N VAL A 298 -19.65 0.42 -7.57
CA VAL A 298 -20.02 0.89 -6.23
C VAL A 298 -18.80 0.90 -5.30
N THR A 299 -17.98 -0.15 -5.33
CA THR A 299 -16.78 -0.24 -4.48
C THR A 299 -15.79 0.88 -4.76
N LEU A 300 -15.53 1.19 -6.03
CA LEU A 300 -14.61 2.25 -6.43
C LEU A 300 -15.12 3.63 -6.00
N VAL A 301 -16.42 3.91 -6.17
CA VAL A 301 -17.00 5.21 -5.79
C VAL A 301 -17.03 5.37 -4.26
N LEU A 302 -17.44 4.34 -3.50
CA LEU A 302 -17.42 4.39 -2.04
C LEU A 302 -16.00 4.58 -1.49
N GLY A 303 -15.02 3.91 -2.10
CA GLY A 303 -13.61 4.02 -1.72
C GLY A 303 -13.01 5.38 -2.06
N ALA A 304 -13.09 5.79 -3.32
CA ALA A 304 -12.52 7.05 -3.80
C ALA A 304 -13.21 8.28 -3.19
N GLY A 305 -14.53 8.20 -2.96
CA GLY A 305 -15.34 9.26 -2.36
C GLY A 305 -15.25 9.34 -0.84
N ASP A 306 -14.46 8.47 -0.20
CA ASP A 306 -14.33 8.34 1.26
C ASP A 306 -15.68 8.28 1.99
N PHE A 307 -16.61 7.46 1.47
CA PHE A 307 -17.96 7.39 2.01
C PHE A 307 -17.97 6.80 3.41
N ALA A 308 -18.10 7.63 4.43
CA ALA A 308 -18.15 7.19 5.82
C ALA A 308 -19.58 6.84 6.24
N LEU A 309 -19.78 5.64 6.80
CA LEU A 309 -21.10 5.16 7.23
C LEU A 309 -21.10 5.00 8.75
N THR A 310 -21.97 5.75 9.42
CA THR A 310 -22.10 5.73 10.88
C THR A 310 -23.24 4.80 11.31
N LEU A 311 -22.91 3.67 11.94
CA LEU A 311 -23.88 2.70 12.47
C LEU A 311 -23.77 2.65 13.99
N GLY A 312 -24.80 3.12 14.71
CA GLY A 312 -24.92 2.91 16.16
C GLY A 312 -23.72 3.36 17.00
N GLY A 313 -23.09 4.50 16.66
CA GLY A 313 -21.88 5.01 17.33
C GLY A 313 -20.55 4.57 16.71
N PHE A 314 -20.58 3.74 15.66
CA PHE A 314 -19.40 3.28 14.94
C PHE A 314 -19.31 3.93 13.55
N THR A 315 -18.23 4.65 13.26
CA THR A 315 -17.98 5.29 11.96
C THR A 315 -17.08 4.43 11.10
N LEU A 316 -17.62 3.69 10.13
CA LEU A 316 -16.80 3.05 9.10
C LEU A 316 -16.26 4.12 8.14
N GLY A 317 -14.93 4.24 8.03
CA GLY A 317 -14.30 5.09 7.01
C GLY A 317 -14.45 4.53 5.60
N GLY A 318 -14.12 5.32 4.58
CA GLY A 318 -14.36 4.97 3.16
C GLY A 318 -13.77 3.65 2.70
N ILE A 319 -12.57 3.30 3.18
CA ILE A 319 -11.95 1.98 2.87
C ILE A 319 -12.76 0.84 3.49
N GLY A 320 -13.24 1.03 4.72
CA GLY A 320 -14.05 0.05 5.44
C GLY A 320 -15.40 -0.16 4.77
N THR A 321 -16.11 0.92 4.44
CA THR A 321 -17.41 0.85 3.75
C THR A 321 -17.29 0.25 2.35
N ALA A 322 -16.27 0.63 1.58
CA ALA A 322 -16.00 0.06 0.27
C ALA A 322 -15.76 -1.45 0.36
N THR A 323 -14.98 -1.90 1.33
CA THR A 323 -14.63 -3.32 1.49
C THR A 323 -15.81 -4.17 1.92
N PHE A 324 -16.54 -3.76 2.96
CA PHE A 324 -17.73 -4.49 3.38
C PHE A 324 -18.83 -4.42 2.33
N GLY A 325 -18.98 -3.28 1.66
CA GLY A 325 -19.89 -3.11 0.52
C GLY A 325 -19.55 -4.08 -0.60
N ALA A 326 -18.28 -4.18 -0.99
CA ALA A 326 -17.80 -5.10 -2.02
C ALA A 326 -18.11 -6.56 -1.68
N ILE A 327 -17.77 -6.99 -0.45
CA ILE A 327 -17.99 -8.36 0.01
C ILE A 327 -19.49 -8.68 0.06
N LEU A 328 -20.30 -7.76 0.60
CA LEU A 328 -21.75 -7.95 0.72
C LEU A 328 -22.43 -7.98 -0.66
N LEU A 329 -22.09 -7.04 -1.55
CA LEU A 329 -22.62 -6.98 -2.91
C LEU A 329 -22.21 -8.23 -3.69
N ASN A 330 -20.96 -8.65 -3.59
CA ASN A 330 -20.50 -9.89 -4.21
C ASN A 330 -21.27 -11.09 -3.67
N ALA A 331 -21.44 -11.21 -2.35
CA ALA A 331 -22.19 -12.31 -1.74
C ALA A 331 -23.68 -12.33 -2.16
N LEU A 332 -24.31 -11.18 -2.34
CA LEU A 332 -25.70 -11.05 -2.78
C LEU A 332 -25.86 -11.35 -4.28
N LEU A 333 -24.95 -10.84 -5.11
CA LEU A 333 -25.03 -10.92 -6.58
C LEU A 333 -24.51 -12.27 -7.11
N SER A 334 -23.47 -12.85 -6.48
CA SER A 334 -22.98 -14.18 -6.86
C SER A 334 -23.98 -15.30 -6.59
N ARG A 335 -24.95 -15.11 -5.68
CA ARG A 335 -26.03 -16.08 -5.46
C ARG A 335 -26.97 -16.24 -6.66
N ARG A 336 -27.07 -15.24 -7.55
CA ARG A 336 -27.87 -15.33 -8.79
C ARG A 336 -27.12 -15.92 -9.98
N LEU A 337 -25.79 -16.02 -9.93
CA LEU A 337 -24.96 -16.49 -11.05
C LEU A 337 -24.92 -18.02 -11.19
N VAL A 338 -25.39 -18.78 -10.18
CA VAL A 338 -25.48 -20.24 -10.26
C VAL A 338 -26.57 -20.70 -11.24
N ASP A 339 -27.52 -19.82 -11.59
CA ASP A 339 -28.67 -20.15 -12.45
C ASP A 339 -28.52 -19.71 -13.91
N VAL A 340 -27.36 -19.18 -14.33
CA VAL A 340 -27.15 -18.69 -15.70
C VAL A 340 -26.28 -19.70 -16.47
N PRO A 341 -26.80 -20.37 -17.52
CA PRO A 341 -26.01 -21.28 -18.34
C PRO A 341 -24.85 -20.52 -19.01
N PRO A 342 -23.69 -21.17 -19.22
CA PRO A 342 -22.52 -20.53 -19.79
C PRO A 342 -22.85 -19.97 -21.19
N PRO A 343 -22.32 -18.78 -21.55
CA PRO A 343 -22.56 -18.20 -22.87
C PRO A 343 -21.97 -19.10 -23.96
N GLU A 344 -22.74 -19.30 -25.03
CA GLU A 344 -22.28 -20.00 -26.22
C GLU A 344 -21.03 -19.30 -26.77
N VAL A 345 -19.99 -20.11 -26.97
CA VAL A 345 -18.75 -19.68 -27.61
C VAL A 345 -19.08 -19.39 -29.07
N VAL A 346 -19.26 -18.11 -29.41
CA VAL A 346 -19.37 -17.69 -30.80
C VAL A 346 -17.98 -17.86 -31.42
N HIS A 347 -17.81 -18.93 -32.18
CA HIS A 347 -16.67 -19.11 -33.06
C HIS A 347 -16.70 -17.98 -34.10
N GLN A 348 -15.80 -17.01 -33.97
CA GLN A 348 -15.45 -16.14 -35.08
C GLN A 348 -14.64 -16.99 -36.06
N GLU A 349 -15.30 -17.43 -37.13
CA GLU A 349 -14.67 -18.02 -38.31
C GLU A 349 -13.80 -16.97 -39.05
N PRO A 350 -12.77 -17.44 -39.79
CA PRO A 350 -11.47 -16.77 -39.94
C PRO A 350 -11.42 -15.50 -40.80
#